data_AF-A0A7S3MLF7-F1
#
_entry.id   AF-A0A7S3MLF7-F1
#
_cell.length_a   1.000
_cell.length_b   1.000
_cell.length_c   1.000
_cell.angle_alpha   90.00
_cell.angle_beta   90.00
_cell.angle_gamma   90.00
#
_symmetry.space_group_name_H-M   'P 1'
#
loop_
_entity.id
_entity.type
_entity.pdbx_description
1 polymer ?
#
loop_
_entity_poly.entity_id
_entity_poly.type
_entity_poly.pdbx_seq_one_letter_code
_entity_poly.pdbx_strand_id
1 'polypeptide(L)'
;MCNMILGQALRLRNKARVKVKDACVLIGVPDEQGVLEEGEVFIQIEYNYWMTEDAGGVTKDQLKRLSNRQKHQLKMQKSISTAKTRLVVPGPILLTKNPCVHPGDIRKVQTLTQEKDPERFGKLAHLYNVIVFPTKGARPLQNMMSGGDLDGDVYMAIWDRQ
;
A
#
# COMPACT_ATOMS: atom_id res chain seq x y z
N MET A 1 -0.13 -13.40 26.11
CA MET A 1 0.74 -12.31 25.61
C MET A 1 2.12 -12.78 25.12
N CYS A 2 2.73 -13.85 25.66
CA CYS A 2 4.12 -14.24 25.32
C CYS A 2 4.34 -14.81 23.89
N ASN A 3 3.37 -15.56 23.33
CA ASN A 3 3.58 -16.24 22.04
C ASN A 3 3.61 -15.31 20.82
N MET A 4 2.95 -14.15 20.89
CA MET A 4 2.88 -13.20 19.77
C MET A 4 4.20 -12.45 19.58
N ILE A 5 4.83 -12.06 20.70
CA ILE A 5 6.14 -11.41 20.72
C ILE A 5 7.23 -12.40 20.28
N LEU A 6 7.16 -13.64 20.79
CA LEU A 6 8.07 -14.71 20.37
C LEU A 6 7.96 -14.98 18.87
N GLY A 7 6.74 -15.01 18.32
CA GLY A 7 6.52 -15.19 16.88
C GLY A 7 7.14 -14.08 16.02
N GLN A 8 7.05 -12.81 16.46
CA GLN A 8 7.69 -11.69 15.76
C GLN A 8 9.21 -11.78 15.84
N ALA A 9 9.76 -12.07 17.02
CA ALA A 9 11.19 -12.26 17.23
C ALA A 9 11.75 -13.42 16.37
N LEU A 10 11.03 -14.53 16.27
CA LEU A 10 11.41 -15.67 15.42
C LEU A 10 11.36 -15.32 13.93
N ARG A 11 10.39 -14.53 13.47
CA ARG A 11 10.33 -14.06 12.07
C ARG A 11 11.49 -13.14 11.72
N LEU A 12 11.89 -12.27 12.64
CA LEU A 12 13.05 -11.42 12.46
C LEU A 12 14.35 -12.27 12.47
N ARG A 13 14.51 -13.15 13.45
CA ARG A 13 15.71 -13.99 13.60
C ARG A 13 15.90 -14.96 12.44
N ASN A 14 14.86 -15.70 12.06
CA ASN A 14 15.00 -16.80 11.09
C ASN A 14 14.78 -16.36 9.64
N LYS A 15 14.04 -15.26 9.40
CA LYS A 15 13.68 -14.81 8.04
C LYS A 15 14.10 -13.37 7.74
N ALA A 16 14.76 -12.68 8.67
CA ALA A 16 15.12 -11.27 8.54
C ALA A 16 13.96 -10.38 8.06
N ARG A 17 12.72 -10.71 8.46
CA ARG A 17 11.52 -9.96 8.04
C ARG A 17 11.43 -8.64 8.81
N VAL A 18 12.14 -7.64 8.32
CA VAL A 18 12.09 -6.25 8.81
C VAL A 18 10.77 -5.63 8.37
N LYS A 19 10.04 -5.05 9.32
CA LYS A 19 8.82 -4.28 9.02
C LYS A 19 9.22 -2.86 8.64
N VAL A 20 8.76 -2.41 7.49
CA VAL A 20 8.81 -1.00 7.06
C VAL A 20 7.41 -0.41 7.28
N LYS A 21 7.32 0.79 7.86
CA LYS A 21 6.02 1.39 8.22
C LYS A 21 5.28 1.85 6.97
N ASP A 22 5.97 2.60 6.15
CA ASP A 22 5.43 3.24 4.95
C ASP A 22 5.79 2.42 3.71
N ALA A 23 5.24 1.21 3.66
CA ALA A 23 5.39 0.29 2.54
C ALA A 23 4.15 -0.59 2.35
N CYS A 24 3.90 -1.02 1.12
CA CYS A 24 2.86 -1.98 0.80
C CYS A 24 3.27 -2.88 -0.37
N VAL A 25 2.54 -3.98 -0.54
CA VAL A 25 2.67 -4.87 -1.71
C VAL A 25 1.33 -4.88 -2.42
N LEU A 26 1.31 -4.50 -3.68
CA LEU A 26 0.09 -4.33 -4.48
C LEU A 26 0.27 -4.96 -5.86
N ILE A 27 -0.84 -5.31 -6.49
CA ILE A 27 -0.85 -5.81 -7.88
C ILE A 27 -0.56 -4.66 -8.83
N GLY A 28 0.25 -4.92 -9.86
CA GLY A 28 0.51 -3.99 -10.96
C GLY A 28 -0.60 -4.04 -12.00
N VAL A 29 -1.05 -2.87 -12.47
CA VAL A 29 -2.01 -2.74 -13.57
C VAL A 29 -1.53 -1.69 -14.57
N PRO A 30 -1.89 -1.81 -15.86
CA PRO A 30 -1.49 -0.82 -16.86
C PRO A 30 -2.36 0.44 -16.74
N ASP A 31 -1.79 1.59 -17.12
CA ASP A 31 -2.57 2.79 -17.34
C ASP A 31 -3.30 2.76 -18.70
N GLU A 32 -4.55 2.30 -18.67
CA GLU A 32 -5.42 2.25 -19.85
C GLU A 32 -5.76 3.64 -20.42
N GLN A 33 -5.69 4.69 -19.60
CA GLN A 33 -6.04 6.05 -20.02
C GLN A 33 -4.85 6.80 -20.66
N GLY A 34 -3.63 6.24 -20.58
CA GLY A 34 -2.41 6.87 -21.11
C GLY A 34 -2.09 8.21 -20.43
N VAL A 35 -2.48 8.35 -19.17
CA VAL A 35 -2.37 9.56 -18.38
C VAL A 35 -0.95 9.71 -17.83
N LEU A 36 -0.37 8.67 -17.26
CA LEU A 36 0.95 8.63 -16.62
C LEU A 36 2.08 8.88 -17.61
N GLU A 37 3.11 9.61 -17.16
CA GLU A 37 4.34 9.85 -17.92
C GLU A 37 5.43 8.83 -17.56
N GLU A 38 6.50 8.76 -18.36
CA GLU A 38 7.63 7.88 -18.09
C GLU A 38 8.26 8.19 -16.72
N GLY A 39 8.41 7.17 -15.88
CA GLY A 39 8.93 7.32 -14.50
C GLY A 39 7.91 7.80 -13.48
N GLU A 40 6.64 7.92 -13.85
CA GLU A 40 5.52 8.25 -12.97
C GLU A 40 4.60 7.04 -12.77
N VAL A 41 4.12 6.85 -11.54
CA VAL A 41 3.14 5.81 -11.19
C VAL A 41 1.99 6.41 -10.40
N PHE A 42 0.85 5.72 -10.36
CA PHE A 42 -0.27 6.09 -9.50
C PHE A 42 -0.53 5.01 -8.47
N ILE A 43 -0.62 5.41 -7.20
CA ILE A 43 -0.90 4.51 -6.08
C ILE A 43 -1.85 5.21 -5.12
N GLN A 44 -3.02 4.61 -4.93
CA GLN A 44 -4.00 5.02 -3.95
C GLN A 44 -4.37 3.80 -3.11
N ILE A 45 -4.29 3.92 -1.79
CA ILE A 45 -4.54 2.82 -0.86
C ILE A 45 -5.81 3.13 -0.08
N GLU A 46 -6.76 2.20 -0.09
CA GLU A 46 -7.93 2.27 0.78
C GLU A 46 -7.65 1.51 2.08
N TYR A 47 -7.63 2.23 3.20
CA TYR A 47 -7.47 1.58 4.50
C TYR A 47 -8.77 0.89 4.92
N ASN A 48 -8.75 -0.44 4.96
CA ASN A 48 -9.73 -1.19 5.71
C ASN A 48 -9.20 -1.40 7.14
N TYR A 49 -9.99 -1.02 8.14
CA TYR A 49 -9.71 -0.92 9.60
C TYR A 49 -9.08 -2.14 10.30
N TRP A 50 -8.68 -3.20 9.58
CA TRP A 50 -8.05 -4.40 10.12
C TRP A 50 -6.57 -4.21 10.50
N MET A 51 -5.99 -3.04 10.22
CA MET A 51 -4.59 -2.68 10.51
C MET A 51 -4.44 -1.70 11.69
N THR A 52 -5.20 -1.89 12.79
CA THR A 52 -5.03 -1.14 14.04
C THR A 52 -4.49 -2.00 15.20
N GLU A 53 -3.66 -3.01 14.92
CA GLU A 53 -2.98 -3.72 16.03
C GLU A 53 -1.78 -2.91 16.55
N ASP A 54 -1.12 -2.12 15.69
CA ASP A 54 0.07 -1.33 16.06
C ASP A 54 -0.27 0.14 16.43
N ALA A 55 -1.53 0.58 16.27
CA ALA A 55 -2.00 1.93 16.63
C ALA A 55 -3.11 1.87 17.70
N GLY A 56 -2.76 1.44 18.93
CA GLY A 56 -3.60 1.65 20.14
C GLY A 56 -5.05 1.18 20.05
N GLY A 57 -5.37 0.19 19.20
CA GLY A 57 -6.71 -0.31 19.03
C GLY A 57 -7.16 -1.08 20.27
N VAL A 58 -8.34 -0.72 20.80
CA VAL A 58 -9.02 -1.42 21.91
C VAL A 58 -9.01 -2.93 21.65
N THR A 59 -8.36 -3.69 22.54
CA THR A 59 -8.18 -5.14 22.40
C THR A 59 -9.54 -5.85 22.44
N LYS A 60 -9.70 -6.98 21.74
CA LYS A 60 -10.95 -7.77 21.72
C LYS A 60 -11.49 -8.08 23.13
N ASP A 61 -10.62 -8.18 24.12
CA ASP A 61 -10.98 -8.42 25.52
C ASP A 61 -11.55 -7.19 26.24
N GLN A 62 -11.12 -5.97 25.87
CA GLN A 62 -11.71 -4.73 26.37
C GLN A 62 -13.12 -4.52 25.78
N LEU A 63 -13.34 -4.88 24.51
CA LEU A 63 -14.66 -4.83 23.87
C LEU A 63 -15.67 -5.80 24.51
N LYS A 64 -15.24 -6.95 25.04
CA LYS A 64 -16.14 -7.90 25.72
C LYS A 64 -16.70 -7.35 27.04
N ARG A 65 -15.92 -6.52 27.75
CA ARG A 65 -16.27 -5.94 29.06
C ARG A 65 -17.26 -4.77 29.00
N LEU A 66 -17.48 -4.21 27.81
CA LEU A 66 -18.45 -3.12 27.63
C LEU A 66 -19.89 -3.63 27.66
N SER A 67 -20.79 -2.81 28.21
CA SER A 67 -22.22 -3.11 28.26
C SER A 67 -22.81 -3.25 26.85
N ASN A 68 -23.90 -4.00 26.71
CA ASN A 68 -24.54 -4.23 25.40
C ASN A 68 -24.99 -2.92 24.72
N ARG A 69 -25.35 -1.90 25.52
CA ARG A 69 -25.76 -0.57 25.05
C ARG A 69 -24.57 0.22 24.50
N GLN A 70 -23.42 0.18 25.19
CA GLN A 70 -22.16 0.79 24.70
C GLN A 70 -21.65 0.08 23.45
N LYS A 71 -21.71 -1.26 23.40
CA LYS A 71 -21.37 -2.03 22.19
C LYS A 71 -22.22 -1.61 21.00
N HIS A 72 -23.53 -1.44 21.19
CA HIS A 72 -24.44 -1.01 20.12
C HIS A 72 -24.13 0.42 19.65
N GLN A 73 -23.81 1.32 20.59
CA GLN A 73 -23.45 2.71 20.29
C GLN A 73 -22.10 2.84 19.56
N LEU A 74 -21.07 2.08 19.98
CA LEU A 74 -19.77 1.99 19.28
C LEU A 74 -19.89 1.33 17.90
N LYS A 75 -20.81 0.38 17.72
CA LYS A 75 -21.07 -0.28 16.44
C LYS A 75 -21.81 0.65 15.47
N MET A 76 -22.78 1.43 15.99
CA MET A 76 -23.51 2.47 15.25
C MET A 76 -22.61 3.67 14.88
N GLN A 77 -21.73 4.11 15.79
CA GLN A 77 -20.70 5.11 15.48
C GLN A 77 -19.69 4.57 14.47
N LYS A 78 -19.25 3.31 14.59
CA LYS A 78 -18.38 2.68 13.59
C LYS A 78 -19.02 2.58 12.20
N SER A 79 -20.32 2.30 12.11
CA SER A 79 -21.01 2.27 10.81
C SER A 79 -21.11 3.65 10.16
N ILE A 80 -21.26 4.71 10.95
CA ILE A 80 -21.36 6.11 10.48
C ILE A 80 -19.97 6.72 10.19
N SER A 81 -18.93 6.33 10.93
CA SER A 81 -17.54 6.74 10.68
C SER A 81 -16.76 5.76 9.78
N THR A 82 -17.46 4.89 9.03
CA THR A 82 -16.87 4.08 7.94
C THR A 82 -16.53 4.95 6.73
N ALA A 83 -15.99 6.15 6.94
CA ALA A 83 -15.38 6.91 5.85
C ALA A 83 -14.13 6.13 5.43
N LYS A 84 -14.25 5.35 4.36
CA LYS A 84 -13.15 4.69 3.65
C LYS A 84 -12.11 5.76 3.34
N THR A 85 -11.08 5.85 4.17
CA THR A 85 -10.03 6.85 4.02
C THR A 85 -9.06 6.33 2.98
N ARG A 86 -8.95 7.08 1.89
CA ARG A 86 -8.00 6.77 0.82
C ARG A 86 -6.72 7.57 1.05
N LEU A 87 -5.60 6.88 1.17
CA LEU A 87 -4.28 7.48 1.15
C LEU A 87 -3.76 7.54 -0.28
N VAL A 88 -3.48 8.74 -0.76
CA VAL A 88 -2.67 8.93 -1.96
C VAL A 88 -1.21 8.86 -1.54
N VAL A 89 -0.45 7.93 -2.11
CA VAL A 89 0.94 7.72 -1.71
C VAL A 89 1.79 8.90 -2.21
N PRO A 90 2.46 9.64 -1.32
CA PRO A 90 3.34 10.73 -1.72
C PRO A 90 4.64 10.18 -2.33
N GLY A 91 5.13 10.86 -3.37
CA GLY A 91 6.39 10.54 -4.03
C GLY A 91 7.55 11.41 -3.52
N PRO A 92 8.81 11.05 -3.85
CA PRO A 92 9.23 9.87 -4.61
C PRO A 92 9.13 8.57 -3.81
N ILE A 93 9.00 7.44 -4.50
CA ILE A 93 8.93 6.11 -3.88
C ILE A 93 9.94 5.15 -4.50
N LEU A 94 10.26 4.07 -3.79
CA LEU A 94 10.96 2.91 -4.32
C LEU A 94 9.94 1.83 -4.71
N LEU A 95 10.10 1.30 -5.92
CA LEU A 95 9.38 0.13 -6.42
C LEU A 95 10.37 -1.02 -6.65
N THR A 96 9.94 -2.22 -6.32
CA THR A 96 10.68 -3.44 -6.65
C THR A 96 9.75 -4.65 -6.75
N LYS A 97 10.21 -5.70 -7.44
CA LYS A 97 9.55 -7.00 -7.53
C LYS A 97 10.45 -8.05 -6.88
N ASN A 98 9.85 -8.97 -6.12
CA ASN A 98 10.58 -10.12 -5.60
C ASN A 98 10.48 -11.30 -6.57
N PRO A 99 11.59 -12.00 -6.88
CA PRO A 99 12.95 -11.78 -6.38
C PRO A 99 13.66 -10.59 -7.06
N CYS A 100 14.39 -9.81 -6.26
CA CYS A 100 15.24 -8.71 -6.71
C CYS A 100 16.70 -9.21 -6.76
N VAL A 101 17.23 -9.47 -7.97
CA VAL A 101 18.54 -10.13 -8.15
C VAL A 101 19.59 -9.13 -8.64
N HIS A 102 19.17 -8.09 -9.37
CA HIS A 102 20.03 -7.04 -9.88
C HIS A 102 19.74 -5.70 -9.19
N PRO A 103 20.73 -4.83 -8.93
CA PRO A 103 20.48 -3.51 -8.34
C PRO A 103 19.50 -2.65 -9.15
N GLY A 104 19.43 -2.88 -10.45
CA GLY A 104 18.46 -2.24 -11.35
C GLY A 104 17.02 -2.74 -11.23
N ASP A 105 16.75 -3.80 -10.46
CA ASP A 105 15.40 -4.27 -10.17
C ASP A 105 14.69 -3.39 -9.11
N ILE A 106 15.41 -2.45 -8.51
CA ILE A 106 14.87 -1.42 -7.64
C ILE A 106 14.79 -0.12 -8.43
N ARG A 107 13.60 0.48 -8.48
CA ARG A 107 13.33 1.69 -9.26
C ARG A 107 12.82 2.79 -8.36
N LYS A 108 13.47 3.95 -8.40
CA LYS A 108 12.94 5.17 -7.80
C LYS A 108 12.02 5.85 -8.81
N VAL A 109 10.78 6.08 -8.43
CA VAL A 109 9.76 6.67 -9.31
C VAL A 109 8.99 7.78 -8.60
N GLN A 110 8.34 8.64 -9.39
CA GLN A 110 7.46 9.68 -8.88
C GLN A 110 6.03 9.16 -8.81
N THR A 111 5.26 9.63 -7.83
CA THR A 111 3.81 9.39 -7.83
C THR A 111 3.07 10.59 -8.40
N LEU A 112 1.99 10.30 -9.14
CA LEU A 112 0.98 11.26 -9.52
C LEU A 112 0.11 11.57 -8.29
N THR A 113 0.12 12.83 -7.84
CA THR A 113 -0.71 13.30 -6.73
C THR A 113 -1.72 14.33 -7.21
N GLN A 114 -2.80 14.49 -6.46
CA GLN A 114 -3.83 15.50 -6.75
C GLN A 114 -3.25 16.92 -6.79
N GLU A 115 -2.22 17.20 -5.98
CA GLU A 115 -1.54 18.50 -5.96
C GLU A 115 -0.72 18.77 -7.23
N LYS A 116 -0.14 17.73 -7.84
CA LYS A 116 0.68 17.88 -9.05
C LYS A 116 -0.18 18.11 -10.28
N ASP A 117 -1.21 17.29 -10.46
CA ASP A 117 -2.11 17.39 -11.61
C ASP A 117 -3.50 16.81 -11.25
N PRO A 118 -4.47 17.67 -10.89
CA PRO A 118 -5.81 17.24 -10.53
C PRO A 118 -6.59 16.58 -11.68
N GLU A 119 -6.36 17.00 -12.92
CA GLU A 119 -7.09 16.48 -14.09
C GLU A 119 -6.67 15.06 -14.41
N ARG A 120 -5.35 14.83 -14.46
CA ARG A 120 -4.76 13.49 -14.64
C ARG A 120 -5.13 12.58 -13.47
N PHE A 121 -5.05 13.09 -12.24
CA PHE A 121 -5.44 12.34 -11.04
C PHE A 121 -6.91 11.92 -11.09
N GLY A 122 -7.82 12.81 -11.50
CA GLY A 122 -9.25 12.53 -11.58
C GLY A 122 -9.60 11.33 -12.48
N LYS A 123 -8.84 11.13 -13.56
CA LYS A 123 -9.01 9.98 -14.48
C LYS A 123 -8.66 8.64 -13.81
N LEU A 124 -7.71 8.64 -12.87
CA LEU A 124 -7.24 7.43 -12.17
C LEU A 124 -7.82 7.27 -10.76
N ALA A 125 -8.53 8.27 -10.22
CA ALA A 125 -9.04 8.30 -8.84
C ALA A 125 -10.01 7.17 -8.48
N HIS A 126 -10.52 6.44 -9.47
CA HIS A 126 -11.36 5.25 -9.25
C HIS A 126 -10.53 3.99 -8.95
N LEU A 127 -9.24 3.98 -9.29
CA LEU A 127 -8.32 2.88 -9.03
C LEU A 127 -7.76 3.02 -7.61
N TYR A 128 -7.80 1.94 -6.84
CA TYR A 128 -7.23 1.88 -5.50
C TYR A 128 -6.77 0.46 -5.18
N ASN A 129 -5.85 0.32 -4.23
CA ASN A 129 -5.18 -0.93 -3.86
C ASN A 129 -4.46 -1.62 -5.04
N VAL A 130 -4.00 -0.82 -6.00
CA VAL A 130 -3.20 -1.25 -7.16
C VAL A 130 -2.09 -0.23 -7.42
N ILE A 131 -1.04 -0.67 -8.11
CA ILE A 131 0.00 0.21 -8.65
C ILE A 131 -0.27 0.33 -10.14
N VAL A 132 -0.58 1.54 -10.60
CA VAL A 132 -0.82 1.82 -12.01
C VAL A 132 0.51 2.21 -12.64
N PHE A 133 0.92 1.45 -13.65
CA PHE A 133 2.16 1.64 -14.40
C PHE A 133 1.92 2.46 -15.67
N PRO A 134 2.87 3.33 -16.05
CA PRO A 134 2.75 4.12 -17.27
C PRO A 134 2.86 3.20 -18.49
N THR A 135 2.04 3.48 -19.49
CA THR A 135 2.13 2.87 -20.83
C THR A 135 3.08 3.62 -21.76
N LYS A 136 3.64 4.73 -21.29
CA LYS A 136 4.63 5.56 -21.99
C LYS A 136 6.06 5.22 -21.57
N GLY A 137 6.99 5.47 -22.48
CA GLY A 137 8.44 5.34 -22.25
C GLY A 137 9.12 4.36 -23.19
N ALA A 138 10.45 4.38 -23.21
CA ALA A 138 11.23 3.54 -24.12
C ALA A 138 11.19 2.05 -23.75
N ARG A 139 11.06 1.75 -22.46
CA ARG A 139 10.93 0.39 -21.93
C ARG A 139 9.89 0.38 -20.81
N PRO A 140 8.97 -0.60 -20.76
CA PRO A 140 7.97 -0.68 -19.71
C PRO A 140 8.61 -0.76 -18.32
N LEU A 141 8.13 0.06 -17.39
CA LEU A 141 8.70 0.20 -16.04
C LEU A 141 8.67 -1.13 -15.27
N GLN A 142 7.59 -1.89 -15.38
CA GLN A 142 7.44 -3.22 -14.77
C GLN A 142 8.48 -4.22 -15.26
N ASN A 143 8.82 -4.17 -16.56
CA ASN A 143 9.81 -5.05 -17.17
C ASN A 143 11.24 -4.75 -16.68
N MET A 144 11.47 -3.53 -16.18
CA MET A 144 12.73 -3.14 -15.59
C MET A 144 12.96 -3.73 -14.19
N MET A 145 11.96 -4.36 -13.58
CA MET A 145 12.02 -4.98 -12.25
C MET A 145 11.87 -6.50 -12.37
N SER A 146 12.99 -7.22 -12.43
CA SER A 146 13.01 -8.69 -12.52
C SER A 146 12.23 -9.25 -13.73
N GLY A 147 12.18 -8.49 -14.84
CA GLY A 147 11.47 -8.89 -16.06
C GLY A 147 9.95 -8.99 -15.90
N GLY A 148 9.36 -8.28 -14.93
CA GLY A 148 7.93 -8.34 -14.64
C GLY A 148 7.03 -7.87 -15.78
N ASP A 149 5.79 -8.30 -15.71
CA ASP A 149 4.68 -7.89 -16.56
C ASP A 149 3.47 -7.51 -15.68
N LEU A 150 2.28 -7.49 -16.26
CA LEU A 150 1.04 -7.05 -15.61
C LEU A 150 -0.05 -8.11 -15.71
N ASP A 151 0.32 -9.40 -15.66
CA ASP A 151 -0.60 -10.53 -15.74
C ASP A 151 -1.11 -11.03 -14.36
N GLY A 152 -0.68 -10.36 -13.28
CA GLY A 152 -0.91 -10.79 -11.89
C GLY A 152 0.27 -10.50 -10.96
N ASP A 153 1.36 -9.97 -11.49
CA ASP A 153 2.53 -9.56 -10.73
C ASP A 153 2.24 -8.60 -9.58
N VAL A 154 2.92 -8.83 -8.47
CA VAL A 154 2.87 -7.98 -7.27
C VAL A 154 4.17 -7.24 -7.07
N TYR A 155 4.06 -5.96 -6.76
CA TYR A 155 5.17 -5.04 -6.58
C TYR A 155 5.16 -4.48 -5.16
N MET A 156 6.34 -4.37 -4.57
CA MET A 156 6.55 -3.70 -3.30
C MET A 156 6.80 -2.22 -3.55
N ALA A 157 5.95 -1.37 -2.98
CA ALA A 157 6.10 0.08 -2.97
C ALA A 157 6.51 0.54 -1.58
N ILE A 158 7.56 1.35 -1.50
CA ILE A 158 8.12 1.91 -0.27
C ILE A 158 8.22 3.41 -0.42
N TRP A 159 7.56 4.16 0.47
CA TRP A 159 7.62 5.63 0.54
C TRP A 159 8.09 6.12 1.91
N ASP A 160 8.64 5.21 2.72
CA ASP A 160 9.30 5.54 3.98
C ASP A 160 10.48 6.48 3.73
N ARG A 161 10.63 7.49 4.59
CA ARG A 161 11.68 8.52 4.47
C ARG A 161 13.00 8.10 5.10
N GLN A 162 12.99 7.06 5.94
CA GLN A 162 14.15 6.63 6.73
C GLN A 162 15.01 5.58 6.01
#